data_AF-A0A919PTJ9-F1
#
_entry.id   AF-A0A919PTJ9-F1
#
_cell.length_a   1.000
_cell.length_b   1.000
_cell.length_c   1.000
_cell.angle_alpha   90.00
_cell.angle_beta   90.00
_cell.angle_gamma   90.00
#
_symmetry.space_group_name_H-M   'P 1'
#
loop_
_entity.id
_entity.type
_entity.pdbx_description
1 polymer ?
#
loop_
_entity_poly.entity_id
_entity_poly.type
_entity_poly.pdbx_seq_one_letter_code
_entity_poly.pdbx_strand_id
1 'polypeptide(L)'
;MTTSPNSPAQQAREALGARLRELRREAGFTGRALAALIDCHYSKVSRIEHGSQAPTEANIRAWCRACDAADQTDDLLASARAIESMCVEWRRYTRSGMKHLMQVAIPLYERTSLVRIYEPSMIPGLFQ
;
A
#
# COMPACT_ATOMS: atom_id res chain seq x y z
N MET A 1 -6.30 -13.93 15.06
CA MET A 1 -5.50 -13.05 14.19
C MET A 1 -6.48 -12.16 13.44
N THR A 2 -6.56 -10.88 13.79
CA THR A 2 -7.43 -9.89 13.14
C THR A 2 -6.72 -9.37 11.89
N THR A 3 -6.97 -10.00 10.74
CA THR A 3 -6.55 -9.45 9.45
C THR A 3 -7.45 -8.27 9.15
N SER A 4 -7.05 -7.07 9.59
CA SER A 4 -7.66 -5.84 9.09
C SER A 4 -7.64 -5.89 7.56
N PRO A 5 -8.73 -5.53 6.86
CA PRO A 5 -8.71 -5.50 5.41
C PRO A 5 -7.60 -4.55 4.98
N ASN A 6 -6.64 -5.08 4.23
CA ASN A 6 -5.48 -4.32 3.78
C ASN A 6 -6.03 -3.12 3.00
N SER A 7 -5.86 -1.90 3.53
CA SER A 7 -6.50 -0.71 2.94
C SER A 7 -6.13 -0.60 1.45
N PRO A 8 -7.00 -0.05 0.58
CA PRO A 8 -6.69 0.12 -0.85
C PRO A 8 -5.33 0.80 -1.08
N ALA A 9 -4.98 1.76 -0.22
CA ALA A 9 -3.69 2.44 -0.25
C ALA A 9 -2.50 1.53 0.12
N GLN A 10 -2.69 0.57 1.02
CA GLN A 10 -1.66 -0.41 1.37
C GLN A 10 -1.44 -1.43 0.24
N GLN A 11 -2.52 -1.89 -0.41
CA GLN A 11 -2.42 -2.75 -1.59
C GLN A 11 -1.71 -2.04 -2.75
N ALA A 12 -2.04 -0.76 -3.00
CA ALA A 12 -1.39 0.03 -4.03
C ALA A 12 0.11 0.27 -3.71
N ARG A 13 0.48 0.42 -2.43
CA ARG A 13 1.88 0.52 -2.01
C ARG A 13 2.64 -0.79 -2.19
N GLU A 14 2.01 -1.92 -1.89
CA GLU A 14 2.58 -3.26 -2.16
C GLU A 14 2.80 -3.48 -3.66
N ALA A 15 1.84 -3.07 -4.50
CA ALA A 15 1.98 -3.14 -5.96
C ALA A 15 3.14 -2.26 -6.48
N LEU A 16 3.27 -1.02 -5.98
CA LEU A 16 4.41 -0.17 -6.32
C LEU A 16 5.75 -0.79 -5.87
N GLY A 17 5.79 -1.36 -4.66
CA GLY A 17 6.96 -2.07 -4.14
C GLY A 17 7.33 -3.28 -5.00
N ALA A 18 6.34 -4.06 -5.44
CA ALA A 18 6.53 -5.18 -6.35
C ALA A 18 7.12 -4.74 -7.70
N ARG A 19 6.63 -3.64 -8.28
CA ARG A 19 7.18 -3.10 -9.54
C ARG A 19 8.64 -2.65 -9.40
N LEU A 20 8.99 -1.98 -8.30
CA LEU A 20 10.38 -1.61 -8.01
C LEU A 20 11.29 -2.84 -7.83
N ARG A 21 10.76 -3.92 -7.26
CA ARG A 21 11.46 -5.20 -7.12
C ARG A 21 11.69 -5.88 -8.46
N GLU A 22 10.71 -5.83 -9.37
CA GLU A 22 10.84 -6.33 -10.75
C GLU A 22 11.95 -5.59 -11.49
N LEU A 23 11.92 -4.25 -11.49
CA LEU A 23 12.96 -3.44 -12.13
C LEU A 23 14.37 -3.77 -11.63
N ARG A 24 14.51 -3.94 -10.31
CA ARG A 24 15.80 -4.36 -9.74
C ARG A 24 16.26 -5.73 -10.28
N ARG A 25 15.32 -6.67 -10.42
CA ARG A 25 15.60 -8.03 -10.92
C ARG A 25 15.93 -8.03 -12.41
N GLU A 26 15.20 -7.26 -13.21
CA GLU A 26 15.44 -7.05 -14.64
C GLU A 26 16.84 -6.49 -14.87
N ALA A 27 17.28 -5.54 -14.02
CA ALA A 27 18.64 -5.01 -14.04
C ALA A 27 19.71 -5.93 -13.42
N GLY A 28 19.34 -7.12 -12.95
CA GLY A 28 20.29 -8.11 -12.41
C GLY A 28 20.85 -7.82 -11.01
N PHE A 29 20.30 -6.84 -10.28
CA PHE A 29 20.82 -6.48 -8.96
C PHE A 29 20.21 -7.30 -7.83
N THR A 30 21.05 -7.73 -6.88
CA THR A 30 20.57 -8.19 -5.57
C THR A 30 20.08 -7.00 -4.74
N GLY A 31 19.22 -7.24 -3.74
CA GLY A 31 18.75 -6.18 -2.85
C GLY A 31 19.90 -5.46 -2.11
N ARG A 32 20.99 -6.18 -1.78
CA ARG A 32 22.19 -5.59 -1.19
C ARG A 32 23.02 -4.79 -2.20
N ALA A 33 23.15 -5.28 -3.43
CA ALA A 33 23.87 -4.57 -4.49
C ALA A 33 23.18 -3.24 -4.82
N LEU A 34 21.85 -3.25 -4.97
CA LEU A 34 21.11 -2.02 -5.17
C LEU A 34 21.24 -1.07 -3.97
N ALA A 35 21.13 -1.59 -2.75
CA ALA A 35 21.27 -0.79 -1.53
C ALA A 35 22.62 -0.05 -1.48
N ALA A 36 23.70 -0.71 -1.88
CA ALA A 36 25.03 -0.10 -2.00
C ALA A 36 25.08 0.98 -3.10
N LEU A 37 24.44 0.78 -4.25
CA LEU A 37 24.39 1.76 -5.34
C LEU A 37 23.63 3.04 -4.97
N ILE A 38 22.55 2.92 -4.20
CA ILE A 38 21.71 4.05 -3.80
C ILE A 38 22.06 4.60 -2.40
N ASP A 39 23.22 4.21 -1.86
CA ASP A 39 23.74 4.58 -0.55
C ASP A 39 22.70 4.46 0.58
N CYS A 40 22.11 3.27 0.70
CA CYS A 40 21.16 2.99 1.77
C CYS A 40 21.31 1.59 2.35
N HIS A 41 20.71 1.37 3.52
CA HIS A 41 20.74 0.06 4.17
C HIS A 41 19.77 -0.93 3.49
N TYR A 42 20.17 -2.20 3.34
CA TYR A 42 19.36 -3.23 2.65
C TYR A 42 17.96 -3.42 3.26
N SER A 43 17.80 -3.16 4.56
CA SER A 43 16.49 -3.25 5.23
C SER A 43 15.51 -2.18 4.74
N LYS A 44 15.99 -1.02 4.27
CA LYS A 44 15.15 0.01 3.64
C LYS A 44 14.66 -0.47 2.27
N VAL A 45 15.55 -1.05 1.46
CA VAL A 45 15.19 -1.66 0.17
C VAL A 45 14.10 -2.72 0.35
N SER A 46 14.33 -3.67 1.27
CA SER A 46 13.34 -4.72 1.55
C SER A 46 11.99 -4.16 2.00
N ARG A 47 11.98 -3.17 2.91
CA ARG A 47 10.72 -2.59 3.39
C ARG A 47 9.93 -1.88 2.30
N ILE A 48 10.61 -1.21 1.38
CA ILE A 48 9.98 -0.56 0.23
C ILE A 48 9.41 -1.61 -0.73
N GLU A 49 10.17 -2.66 -1.05
CA GLU A 49 9.72 -3.73 -1.95
C GLU A 49 8.49 -4.48 -1.44
N HIS A 50 8.36 -4.63 -0.12
CA HIS A 50 7.20 -5.30 0.51
C HIS A 50 6.07 -4.32 0.85
N GLY A 51 6.16 -3.05 0.45
CA GLY A 51 5.13 -2.05 0.72
C GLY A 51 4.96 -1.65 2.19
N SER A 52 5.84 -2.12 3.09
CA SER A 52 5.82 -1.75 4.51
C SER A 52 6.32 -0.32 4.78
N GLN A 53 7.10 0.24 3.86
CA GLN A 53 7.54 1.63 3.89
C GLN A 53 7.28 2.28 2.52
N ALA A 54 6.74 3.50 2.50
CA ALA A 54 6.58 4.26 1.28
C ALA A 54 7.95 4.72 0.72
N PRO A 55 8.21 4.56 -0.59
CA PRO A 55 9.39 5.14 -1.22
C PRO A 55 9.25 6.67 -1.32
N THR A 56 10.33 7.40 -1.07
CA THR A 56 10.39 8.84 -1.37
C THR A 56 10.68 9.05 -2.85
N GLU A 57 10.34 10.21 -3.41
CA GLU A 57 10.66 10.54 -4.81
C GLU A 57 12.16 10.38 -5.11
N ALA A 58 13.02 10.78 -4.17
CA ALA A 58 14.47 10.59 -4.28
C ALA A 58 14.87 9.12 -4.37
N ASN A 59 14.23 8.23 -3.59
CA ASN A 59 14.48 6.79 -3.68
C ASN A 59 14.05 6.26 -5.06
N ILE A 60 12.89 6.67 -5.58
CA ILE A 60 12.40 6.22 -6.90
C ILE A 60 13.36 6.64 -8.01
N ARG A 61 13.79 7.90 -8.03
CA ARG A 61 14.77 8.40 -9.00
C ARG A 61 16.12 7.68 -8.89
N ALA A 62 16.59 7.42 -7.67
CA ALA A 62 17.82 6.66 -7.46
C ALA A 62 17.70 5.20 -7.96
N TRP A 63 16.55 4.57 -7.71
CA TRP A 63 16.24 3.22 -8.18
C TRP A 63 16.25 3.12 -9.70
N CYS A 64 15.55 4.02 -10.37
CA CYS A 64 15.43 4.04 -11.83
C CYS A 64 16.79 4.30 -12.48
N ARG A 65 17.59 5.23 -11.93
CA ARG A 65 18.96 5.47 -12.40
C ARG A 65 19.87 4.26 -12.20
N ALA A 66 19.79 3.59 -11.05
CA ALA A 66 20.60 2.42 -10.77
C ALA A 66 20.22 1.22 -11.66
N CYS A 67 18.95 1.09 -12.03
CA CYS A 67 18.43 -0.01 -12.85
C CYS A 67 18.36 0.30 -14.35
N ASP A 68 18.91 1.43 -14.80
CA ASP A 68 18.84 1.91 -16.19
C ASP A 68 17.41 2.02 -16.76
N ALA A 69 16.44 2.33 -15.89
CA ALA A 69 15.00 2.43 -16.19
C ALA A 69 14.52 3.89 -16.04
N ALA A 70 15.30 4.84 -16.54
CA ALA A 70 15.02 6.27 -16.38
C ALA A 70 13.69 6.68 -17.05
N ASP A 71 13.30 5.99 -18.12
CA ASP A 71 12.04 6.12 -18.85
C ASP A 71 10.80 5.88 -17.97
N GLN A 72 10.89 4.98 -16.99
CA GLN A 72 9.77 4.63 -16.09
C GLN A 72 9.66 5.54 -14.86
N THR A 73 10.58 6.49 -14.69
CA THR A 73 10.66 7.32 -13.47
C THR A 73 9.38 8.12 -13.24
N ASP A 74 8.85 8.76 -14.28
CA ASP A 74 7.71 9.67 -14.14
C ASP A 74 6.41 8.91 -13.83
N ASP A 75 6.22 7.73 -14.43
CA ASP A 75 5.08 6.85 -14.16
C ASP A 75 5.09 6.32 -12.71
N LEU A 76 6.26 5.94 -12.22
CA LEU A 76 6.43 5.47 -10.83
C LEU A 76 6.22 6.61 -9.83
N LEU A 77 6.65 7.83 -10.15
CA LEU A 77 6.39 9.01 -9.34
C LEU A 77 4.90 9.37 -9.33
N ALA A 78 4.23 9.32 -10.48
CA ALA A 78 2.79 9.51 -10.57
C ALA A 78 2.03 8.48 -9.71
N SER A 79 2.46 7.22 -9.78
CA SER A 79 1.91 6.14 -8.95
C SER A 79 2.10 6.40 -7.46
N ALA A 80 3.30 6.83 -7.03
CA ALA A 80 3.58 7.18 -5.65
C ALA A 80 2.68 8.33 -5.13
N ARG A 81 2.49 9.37 -5.95
CA ARG A 81 1.61 10.51 -5.63
C ARG A 81 0.14 10.12 -5.57
N ALA A 82 -0.32 9.22 -6.43
CA ALA A 82 -1.67 8.67 -6.38
C ALA A 82 -1.91 7.93 -5.05
N ILE A 83 -0.96 7.11 -4.60
CA ILE A 83 -1.03 6.39 -3.33
C ILE A 83 -1.08 7.35 -2.13
N GLU A 84 -0.25 8.41 -2.14
CA GLU A 84 -0.29 9.44 -1.10
C GLU A 84 -1.65 10.16 -1.05
N SER A 85 -2.21 10.48 -2.22
CA SER A 85 -3.53 11.09 -2.34
C SER A 85 -4.61 10.19 -1.74
N MET A 86 -4.61 8.90 -2.06
CA MET A 86 -5.51 7.90 -1.45
C MET A 86 -5.36 7.85 0.07
N CYS A 87 -4.14 7.92 0.61
CA CYS A 87 -3.89 7.92 2.06
C CYS A 87 -4.42 9.18 2.75
N VAL A 88 -4.30 10.35 2.11
CA VAL A 88 -4.83 11.61 2.62
C VAL A 88 -6.35 11.61 2.55
N GLU A 89 -6.91 11.15 1.45
CA GLU A 89 -8.35 11.07 1.25
C GLU A 89 -9.00 10.07 2.23
N TRP A 90 -8.41 8.89 2.41
CA TRP A 90 -8.83 7.93 3.43
C TRP A 90 -8.78 8.54 4.83
N ARG A 91 -7.69 9.24 5.19
CA ARG A 91 -7.60 9.95 6.48
C ARG A 91 -8.66 11.03 6.62
N ARG A 92 -9.00 11.76 5.55
CA ARG A 92 -10.09 12.74 5.55
C ARG A 92 -11.44 12.06 5.78
N TYR A 93 -11.77 11.01 5.03
CA TYR A 93 -13.01 10.24 5.21
C TYR A 93 -13.15 9.65 6.63
N THR A 94 -12.05 9.16 7.20
CA THR A 94 -12.06 8.59 8.55
C THR A 94 -12.17 9.67 9.63
N ARG A 95 -11.60 10.86 9.39
CA ARG A 95 -11.67 12.01 10.31
C ARG A 95 -13.07 12.63 10.37
N SER A 96 -13.88 12.46 9.33
CA SER A 96 -15.31 12.84 9.32
C SER A 96 -16.22 11.90 10.15
N GLY A 97 -15.66 10.82 10.71
CA GLY A 97 -16.36 9.84 11.55
C GLY A 97 -16.73 8.53 10.85
N MET A 98 -16.81 7.44 11.62
CA MET A 98 -17.06 6.04 11.17
C MET A 98 -18.34 5.84 10.34
N LYS A 99 -19.26 6.81 10.33
CA LYS A 99 -20.58 6.70 9.69
C LYS A 99 -20.51 6.43 8.19
N HIS A 100 -19.55 7.01 7.49
CA HIS A 100 -19.40 6.79 6.04
C HIS A 100 -18.75 5.43 5.72
N LEU A 101 -17.87 4.93 6.59
CA LEU A 101 -17.27 3.59 6.44
C LEU A 101 -18.30 2.48 6.63
N MET A 102 -19.29 2.67 7.53
CA MET A 102 -20.45 1.78 7.61
C MET A 102 -21.28 1.79 6.32
N GLN A 103 -21.37 2.95 5.63
CA GLN A 103 -22.13 3.06 4.38
C GLN A 103 -21.50 2.33 3.20
N VAL A 104 -20.16 2.28 3.11
CA VAL A 104 -19.46 1.53 2.04
C VAL A 104 -19.72 0.02 2.14
N ALA A 105 -19.99 -0.50 3.34
CA ALA A 105 -20.35 -1.90 3.52
C ALA A 105 -21.82 -2.21 3.15
N ILE A 106 -22.71 -1.19 3.06
CA ILE A 106 -24.15 -1.38 2.80
C ILE A 106 -24.44 -2.17 1.51
N PRO A 107 -23.83 -1.88 0.35
CA PRO A 107 -24.13 -2.62 -0.89
C PRO A 107 -23.70 -4.09 -0.83
N LEU A 108 -22.69 -4.41 -0.01
CA LEU A 108 -22.27 -5.79 0.25
C LEU A 108 -23.26 -6.48 1.19
N TYR A 109 -23.75 -5.78 2.21
CA TYR A 109 -24.81 -6.25 3.11
C TYR A 109 -26.13 -6.49 2.38
N GLU A 110 -26.59 -5.57 1.52
CA GLU A 110 -27.84 -5.68 0.77
C GLU A 110 -27.89 -6.92 -0.13
N ARG A 111 -26.74 -7.39 -0.64
CA ARG A 111 -26.64 -8.61 -1.45
C ARG A 111 -26.44 -9.88 -0.63
N THR A 112 -26.18 -9.77 0.68
CA THR A 112 -25.90 -10.91 1.55
C THR A 112 -27.18 -11.33 2.26
N SER A 113 -27.73 -12.49 1.90
CA SER A 113 -29.00 -13.00 2.45
C SER A 113 -28.87 -13.69 3.81
N LEU A 114 -27.66 -14.03 4.25
CA LEU A 114 -27.43 -14.68 5.54
C LEU A 114 -26.14 -14.17 6.17
N VAL A 115 -26.26 -13.57 7.36
CA VAL A 115 -25.13 -13.16 8.21
C VAL A 115 -25.24 -13.92 9.52
N ARG A 116 -24.21 -14.69 9.89
CA ARG A 116 -24.12 -15.38 11.19
C ARG A 116 -22.96 -14.80 11.98
N ILE A 117 -23.26 -14.28 13.16
CA ILE A 117 -22.26 -13.75 14.10
C ILE A 117 -22.53 -14.44 15.44
N TYR A 118 -21.48 -14.93 16.08
CA TYR A 118 -21.54 -15.45 17.45
C TYR A 118 -20.59 -14.60 18.29
N GLU A 119 -21.16 -13.85 19.23
CA GLU A 119 -20.40 -13.10 20.22
C GLU A 119 -20.94 -13.41 21.62
N PRO A 120 -20.10 -13.87 22.56
CA PRO A 120 -20.57 -14.36 23.86
C PRO A 120 -20.81 -13.28 24.92
N SER A 121 -20.44 -12.01 24.70
CA SER A 121 -20.46 -10.98 25.75
C SER A 121 -20.86 -9.55 25.34
N MET A 122 -21.13 -9.29 24.05
CA MET A 122 -21.59 -7.97 23.59
C MET A 122 -22.57 -8.14 22.43
N ILE A 123 -23.42 -7.13 22.22
CA ILE A 123 -24.25 -7.03 21.01
C ILE A 123 -23.36 -6.35 19.95
N PRO A 124 -23.08 -7.00 18.81
CA PRO A 124 -22.31 -6.38 17.74
C PRO A 124 -22.97 -5.07 17.33
N GLY A 125 -22.19 -3.98 17.20
CA GLY A 125 -22.72 -2.63 16.93
C GLY A 125 -23.50 -2.45 15.62
N LEU A 126 -23.61 -3.49 14.79
CA LEU A 126 -24.51 -3.55 13.63
C LEU A 126 -25.98 -3.79 14.04
N PHE A 127 -26.21 -4.33 15.25
CA PHE A 127 -27.53 -4.64 15.82
C PHE A 127 -27.90 -3.73 17.00
N GLN A 128 -27.07 -2.72 17.31
CA GLN A 128 -27.43 -1.62 18.22
C GLN A 128 -28.09 -0.50 17.41
#